data_AF-A0A5D6WBH7-F1
#
_entry.id   AF-A0A5D6WBH7-F1
#
_cell.length_a   1.000
_cell.length_b   1.000
_cell.length_c   1.000
_cell.angle_alpha   90.00
_cell.angle_beta   90.00
_cell.angle_gamma   90.00
#
_symmetry.space_group_name_H-M   'P 1'
#
loop_
_entity.id
_entity.type
_entity.pdbx_description
1 polymer ?
#
loop_
_entity_poly.entity_id
_entity_poly.type
_entity_poly.pdbx_seq_one_letter_code
_entity_poly.pdbx_strand_id
1 'polypeptide(L)'
;MCFNGKVECSFTCTNRNSEAGLHVTFYDRDWQKMPFARHYPAERAAMPKPRNYEKMVQLAEKLAAPLKFARVDFYEINGRIYFGEITFFPGNGTEEFSPEKWDYRLGEWIELKTILIAK
;
A
#
# COMPACT_ATOMS: atom_id res chain seq x y z
N MET A 1 0.38 -0.60 2.45
CA MET A 1 0.52 0.81 2.81
C MET A 1 -0.03 1.00 4.21
N CYS A 2 0.80 1.54 5.07
CA CYS A 2 0.51 1.77 6.47
C CYS A 2 0.24 3.26 6.71
N PHE A 3 -0.86 3.56 7.39
CA PHE A 3 -1.30 4.89 7.81
C PHE A 3 -1.39 4.87 9.34
N ASN A 4 -0.72 5.79 10.03
CA ASN A 4 -0.62 5.83 11.49
C ASN A 4 -0.24 4.47 12.12
N GLY A 5 0.72 3.78 11.48
CA GLY A 5 1.17 2.45 11.90
C GLY A 5 0.21 1.30 11.62
N LYS A 6 -0.90 1.51 10.91
CA LYS A 6 -1.91 0.51 10.57
C LYS A 6 -2.01 0.25 9.08
N VAL A 7 -2.13 -1.00 8.68
CA VAL A 7 -2.30 -1.34 7.26
C VAL A 7 -3.73 -0.99 6.86
N GLU A 8 -3.90 -0.08 5.91
CA GLU A 8 -5.22 0.24 5.34
C GLU A 8 -5.45 -0.43 3.98
N CYS A 9 -4.39 -0.60 3.19
CA CYS A 9 -4.45 -1.28 1.91
C CYS A 9 -3.12 -1.90 1.53
N SER A 10 -3.13 -2.80 0.56
CA SER A 10 -1.94 -3.44 -0.03
C SER A 10 -1.96 -3.25 -1.54
N PHE A 11 -0.80 -3.39 -2.21
CA PHE A 11 -0.81 -3.49 -3.66
C PHE A 11 0.19 -4.51 -4.15
N THR A 12 -0.10 -5.10 -5.32
CA THR A 12 0.79 -6.01 -6.03
C THR A 12 1.34 -5.33 -7.27
N CYS A 13 2.62 -5.60 -7.56
CA CYS A 13 3.25 -5.27 -8.84
C CYS A 13 3.37 -6.54 -9.69
N THR A 14 2.65 -6.62 -10.82
CA THR A 14 2.72 -7.74 -11.76
C THR A 14 3.26 -7.27 -13.11
N ASN A 15 3.66 -8.22 -13.98
CA ASN A 15 4.02 -7.96 -15.38
C ASN A 15 5.21 -7.00 -15.63
N ARG A 16 5.97 -6.65 -14.58
CA ARG A 16 7.09 -5.67 -14.63
C ARG A 16 8.13 -5.96 -15.74
N ASN A 17 8.37 -7.23 -16.05
CA ASN A 17 9.36 -7.67 -17.05
C ASN A 17 8.71 -8.22 -18.32
N SER A 18 7.43 -7.92 -18.56
CA SER A 18 6.69 -8.40 -19.74
C SER A 18 6.39 -7.24 -20.70
N GLU A 19 6.04 -7.58 -21.94
CA GLU A 19 5.60 -6.59 -22.95
C GLU A 19 4.37 -5.80 -22.50
N ALA A 20 3.54 -6.36 -21.62
CA ALA A 20 2.35 -5.69 -21.07
C ALA A 20 2.70 -4.56 -20.08
N GLY A 21 3.96 -4.47 -19.62
CA GLY A 21 4.40 -3.48 -18.66
C GLY A 21 3.89 -3.70 -17.24
N LEU A 22 4.35 -2.85 -16.32
CA LEU A 22 4.00 -2.93 -14.90
C LEU A 22 2.50 -2.71 -14.68
N HIS A 23 1.87 -3.65 -14.00
CA HIS A 23 0.52 -3.52 -13.47
C HIS A 23 0.57 -3.31 -11.96
N VAL A 24 -0.24 -2.38 -11.45
CA VAL A 24 -0.36 -2.10 -10.01
C VAL A 24 -1.81 -2.26 -9.60
N THR A 25 -2.09 -3.21 -8.71
CA THR A 25 -3.45 -3.50 -8.24
C THR A 25 -3.52 -3.32 -6.74
N PHE A 26 -4.44 -2.49 -6.27
CA PHE A 26 -4.67 -2.22 -4.86
C PHE A 26 -5.75 -3.13 -4.28
N TYR A 27 -5.57 -3.52 -3.02
CA TYR A 27 -6.48 -4.35 -2.26
C TYR A 27 -6.72 -3.76 -0.87
N ASP A 28 -7.93 -3.89 -0.33
CA ASP A 28 -8.19 -3.64 1.08
C ASP A 28 -7.59 -4.73 1.98
N ARG A 29 -7.86 -4.64 3.30
CA ARG A 29 -7.43 -5.63 4.29
C ARG A 29 -8.03 -7.03 4.07
N ASP A 30 -9.20 -7.12 3.46
CA ASP A 30 -9.87 -8.38 3.18
C ASP A 30 -9.45 -8.95 1.81
N TRP A 31 -8.40 -8.38 1.22
CA TRP A 31 -7.84 -8.73 -0.08
C TRP A 31 -8.87 -8.56 -1.22
N GLN A 32 -9.84 -7.66 -1.05
CA GLN A 32 -10.76 -7.26 -2.12
C GLN A 32 -10.14 -6.13 -2.92
N LYS A 33 -10.27 -6.23 -4.25
CA LYS A 33 -9.71 -5.24 -5.16
C LYS A 33 -10.36 -3.88 -4.92
N MET A 34 -9.54 -2.86 -4.73
CA MET A 34 -10.01 -1.49 -4.53
C MET A 34 -10.47 -0.86 -5.86
N PRO A 35 -11.49 0.01 -5.84
CA PRO A 35 -12.03 0.61 -7.05
C PRO A 35 -11.26 1.89 -7.44
N PHE A 36 -9.93 1.78 -7.51
CA PHE A 36 -9.02 2.81 -7.99
C PHE A 36 -7.72 2.23 -8.53
N ALA A 37 -6.99 3.04 -9.30
CA ALA A 37 -5.67 2.73 -9.82
C ALA A 37 -4.76 3.96 -9.77
N ARG A 38 -3.53 3.81 -10.22
CA ARG A 38 -2.62 4.92 -10.55
C ARG A 38 -2.53 5.04 -12.08
N HIS A 39 -1.55 5.77 -12.62
CA HIS A 39 -1.18 5.71 -14.04
C HIS A 39 -0.84 4.30 -14.55
N TYR A 40 -0.54 3.36 -13.67
CA TYR A 40 -0.36 1.95 -14.02
C TYR A 40 -1.70 1.22 -14.14
N PRO A 41 -1.88 0.36 -15.18
CA PRO A 41 -3.06 -0.49 -15.27
C PRO A 41 -3.16 -1.42 -14.06
N ALA A 42 -4.38 -1.69 -13.60
CA ALA A 42 -4.65 -2.74 -12.63
C ALA A 42 -4.94 -4.07 -13.34
N GLU A 43 -4.65 -5.18 -12.68
CA GLU A 43 -5.01 -6.51 -13.16
C GLU A 43 -6.52 -6.64 -13.31
N ARG A 44 -6.99 -7.32 -14.36
CA ARG A 44 -8.44 -7.53 -14.55
C ARG A 44 -9.02 -8.44 -13.47
N ALA A 45 -8.33 -9.55 -13.20
CA ALA A 45 -8.67 -10.49 -12.14
C ALA A 45 -7.88 -10.16 -10.87
N ALA A 46 -8.47 -10.45 -9.70
CA ALA A 46 -7.75 -10.34 -8.43
C ALA A 46 -6.65 -11.40 -8.36
N MET A 47 -5.48 -11.00 -7.87
CA MET A 47 -4.39 -11.92 -7.56
C MET A 47 -4.78 -12.79 -6.35
N PRO A 48 -4.31 -14.05 -6.29
CA PRO A 48 -4.53 -14.88 -5.11
C PRO A 48 -3.95 -14.23 -3.86
N LYS A 49 -4.70 -14.30 -2.75
CA LYS A 49 -4.24 -13.82 -1.44
C LYS A 49 -3.01 -14.62 -0.99
N PRO A 50 -1.90 -13.98 -0.60
CA PRO A 50 -0.72 -14.66 -0.08
C PRO A 50 -1.09 -15.53 1.12
N ARG A 51 -0.47 -16.69 1.26
CA ARG A 51 -0.80 -17.65 2.32
C ARG A 51 -0.59 -17.05 3.69
N ASN A 52 0.47 -16.26 3.86
CA ASN A 52 0.79 -15.61 5.12
C ASN A 52 0.43 -14.13 5.15
N TYR A 53 -0.57 -13.69 4.37
CA TYR A 53 -0.95 -12.28 4.30
C TYR A 53 -1.19 -11.65 5.68
N GLU A 54 -1.94 -12.33 6.56
CA GLU A 54 -2.20 -11.79 7.91
C GLU A 54 -0.93 -11.63 8.74
N LYS A 55 0.06 -12.51 8.52
CA LYS A 55 1.35 -12.38 9.17
C LYS A 55 2.14 -11.19 8.62
N MET A 56 2.08 -10.96 7.30
CA MET A 56 2.68 -9.78 6.67
C MET A 56 2.04 -8.50 7.19
N VAL A 57 0.71 -8.45 7.35
CA VAL A 57 0.00 -7.32 7.96
C VAL A 57 0.52 -7.05 9.36
N GLN A 58 0.57 -8.06 10.23
CA GLN A 58 1.10 -7.91 11.59
C GLN A 58 2.55 -7.39 11.62
N LEU A 59 3.40 -7.87 10.72
CA LEU A 59 4.80 -7.44 10.63
C LEU A 59 4.90 -5.99 10.10
N ALA A 60 4.10 -5.65 9.08
CA ALA A 60 4.02 -4.30 8.53
C ALA A 60 3.58 -3.28 9.59
N GLU A 61 2.56 -3.59 10.38
CA GLU A 61 2.10 -2.72 11.46
C GLU A 61 3.14 -2.55 12.57
N LYS A 62 3.85 -3.62 12.93
CA LYS A 62 4.95 -3.54 13.92
C LYS A 62 6.07 -2.61 13.44
N LEU A 63 6.45 -2.73 12.17
CA LEU A 63 7.51 -1.89 11.58
C LEU A 63 7.05 -0.44 11.38
N ALA A 64 5.78 -0.24 11.02
CA ALA A 64 5.22 1.08 10.78
C ALA A 64 4.67 1.77 12.04
N ALA A 65 4.66 1.13 13.21
CA ALA A 65 4.05 1.65 14.44
C ALA A 65 4.40 3.12 14.77
N PRO A 66 5.64 3.62 14.61
CA PRO A 66 5.96 5.03 14.87
C PRO A 66 5.68 5.97 13.70
N LEU A 67 5.21 5.46 12.55
CA LEU A 67 5.17 6.17 11.27
C LEU A 67 3.76 6.63 10.92
N LYS A 68 3.66 7.88 10.43
CA LYS A 68 2.38 8.44 9.96
C LYS A 68 1.96 7.89 8.60
N PHE A 69 2.92 7.68 7.72
CA PHE A 69 2.67 7.03 6.44
C PHE A 69 3.94 6.33 5.97
N ALA A 70 3.81 5.05 5.61
CA ALA A 70 4.89 4.28 5.01
C ALA A 70 4.34 3.13 4.16
N ARG A 71 5.07 2.76 3.11
CA ARG A 71 4.92 1.45 2.48
C ARG A 71 5.91 0.49 3.11
N VAL A 72 5.45 -0.71 3.45
CA VAL A 72 6.30 -1.81 3.94
C VAL A 72 6.13 -2.97 2.98
N ASP A 73 7.22 -3.38 2.35
CA ASP A 73 7.19 -4.37 1.28
C ASP A 73 7.61 -5.74 1.81
N PHE A 74 6.85 -6.76 1.42
CA PHE A 74 7.13 -8.17 1.71
C PHE A 74 7.02 -9.02 0.46
N TYR A 75 7.81 -10.09 0.42
CA TYR A 75 7.71 -11.17 -0.55
C TYR A 75 7.32 -12.48 0.14
N GLU A 76 6.55 -13.32 -0.53
CA GLU A 76 6.33 -14.72 -0.12
C GLU A 76 6.94 -15.66 -1.16
N ILE A 77 7.93 -16.46 -0.75
CA ILE A 77 8.56 -17.46 -1.62
C ILE A 77 8.53 -18.79 -0.88
N ASN A 78 7.90 -19.81 -1.47
CA ASN A 78 7.74 -21.14 -0.88
C ASN A 78 7.18 -21.09 0.56
N GLY A 79 6.20 -20.22 0.79
CA GLY A 79 5.54 -20.05 2.08
C GLY A 79 6.39 -19.33 3.14
N ARG A 80 7.57 -18.79 2.79
CA ARG A 80 8.42 -17.99 3.67
C ARG A 80 8.27 -16.51 3.34
N ILE A 81 8.15 -15.69 4.38
CA ILE A 81 8.05 -14.23 4.28
C ILE A 81 9.46 -13.63 4.27
N TYR A 82 9.71 -12.73 3.33
CA TYR A 82 10.94 -11.95 3.23
C TYR A 82 10.59 -10.47 3.28
N PHE A 83 11.26 -9.74 4.17
CA PHE A 83 11.17 -8.28 4.19
C PHE A 83 11.94 -7.70 2.99
N GLY A 84 11.33 -6.76 2.28
CA GLY A 84 11.94 -6.04 1.18
C GLY A 84 12.49 -4.70 1.63
N GLU A 85 11.60 -3.73 1.84
CA GLU A 85 11.96 -2.37 2.20
C GLU A 85 10.86 -1.66 3.01
N ILE A 86 11.22 -0.51 3.59
CA ILE A 86 10.28 0.50 4.07
C ILE A 86 10.50 1.76 3.24
N THR A 87 9.46 2.24 2.57
CA THR A 87 9.49 3.48 1.80
C THR A 87 8.66 4.53 2.51
N PHE A 88 9.31 5.62 2.93
CA PHE A 88 8.62 6.82 3.40
C PHE A 88 8.08 7.59 2.21
N PHE A 89 6.81 7.97 2.25
CA PHE A 89 6.16 8.79 1.22
C PHE A 89 6.46 8.29 -0.22
N PRO A 90 5.99 7.09 -0.61
CA PRO A 90 6.24 6.54 -1.95
C PRO A 90 5.94 7.55 -3.06
N GLY A 91 6.85 7.64 -4.02
CA GLY A 91 6.77 8.62 -5.11
C GLY A 91 6.75 10.07 -4.61
N ASN A 92 7.46 10.36 -3.52
CA ASN A 92 7.48 11.67 -2.85
C ASN A 92 6.10 12.14 -2.37
N GLY A 93 5.14 11.23 -2.21
CA GLY A 93 3.76 11.56 -1.87
C GLY A 93 2.98 12.28 -2.98
N THR A 94 3.46 12.24 -4.22
CA THR A 94 2.83 12.93 -5.38
C THR A 94 2.27 11.98 -6.43
N GLU A 95 2.23 10.67 -6.17
CA GLU A 95 1.59 9.72 -7.08
C GLU A 95 0.07 9.85 -6.98
N GLU A 96 -0.55 10.05 -8.13
CA GLU A 96 -1.98 10.30 -8.28
C GLU A 96 -2.80 9.00 -8.20
N PHE A 97 -4.06 9.14 -7.81
CA PHE A 97 -5.04 8.06 -7.88
C PHE A 97 -6.19 8.40 -8.83
N SER A 98 -6.69 7.39 -9.53
CA SER A 98 -7.81 7.50 -10.46
C SER A 98 -8.95 6.59 -10.00
N PRO A 99 -10.17 7.13 -9.77
CA PRO A 99 -10.54 8.55 -9.86
C PRO A 99 -9.98 9.42 -8.72
N GLU A 100 -9.79 10.72 -8.97
CA GLU A 100 -9.16 11.74 -8.09
C GLU A 100 -9.71 11.77 -6.65
N LYS A 101 -10.98 11.40 -6.44
CA LYS A 101 -11.55 11.28 -5.08
C LYS A 101 -10.73 10.38 -4.15
N TRP A 102 -9.92 9.46 -4.71
CA TRP A 102 -9.06 8.58 -3.93
C TRP A 102 -7.78 9.26 -3.44
N ASP A 103 -7.30 10.32 -4.09
CA ASP A 103 -6.24 11.16 -3.54
C ASP A 103 -6.68 11.74 -2.19
N TYR A 104 -7.89 12.29 -2.13
CA TYR A 104 -8.47 12.82 -0.90
C TYR A 104 -8.73 11.73 0.15
N ARG A 105 -9.37 10.61 -0.24
CA ARG A 105 -9.69 9.52 0.71
C ARG A 105 -8.46 8.92 1.37
N LEU A 106 -7.38 8.68 0.61
CA LEU A 106 -6.13 8.18 1.19
C LEU A 106 -5.46 9.24 2.06
N GLY A 107 -5.55 10.51 1.66
CA GLY A 107 -5.07 11.64 2.47
C GLY A 107 -5.78 11.75 3.83
N GLU A 108 -7.09 11.52 3.88
CA GLU A 108 -7.89 11.53 5.12
C GLU A 108 -7.46 10.47 6.14
N TRP A 109 -6.81 9.39 5.70
CA TRP A 109 -6.26 8.38 6.60
C TRP A 109 -4.99 8.83 7.33
N ILE A 110 -4.31 9.89 6.88
CA ILE A 110 -3.10 10.40 7.52
C ILE A 110 -3.49 11.37 8.65
N GLU A 111 -3.27 10.97 9.91
CA GLU A 111 -3.54 11.84 11.05
C GLU A 111 -2.37 12.80 11.26
N LEU A 112 -2.53 14.03 10.77
CA LEU A 112 -1.60 15.12 11.07
C LEU A 112 -1.93 15.70 12.44
N LYS A 113 -0.93 15.77 13.33
CA LYS A 113 -1.09 16.52 14.58
C LYS A 113 -1.25 17.99 14.23
N THR A 114 -2.36 18.60 14.61
CA THR A 114 -2.48 20.06 14.62
C THR A 114 -1.50 20.59 15.65
N ILE A 115 -0.37 21.14 15.21
CA ILE A 115 0.44 21.98 16.09
C ILE A 115 -0.36 23.27 16.25
N LEU A 116 -1.04 23.42 17.39
CA LEU A 116 -1.50 24.73 17.83
C LEU A 116 -0.24 25.56 18.06
N ILE A 117 0.11 26.40 17.09
CA ILE A 117 1.05 27.48 17.32
C ILE A 117 0.30 28.45 18.23
N ALA A 118 0.53 28.33 19.54
CA ALA A 118 0.14 29.38 20.48
C ALA A 118 0.82 30.67 20.00
N LYS A 119 0.01 31.64 19.59
CA LYS A 119 0.45 33.01 19.31
C LYS A 119 0.88 33.70 20.59
#